data_AF-M3AUY1-F1
#
_entry.id   AF-M3AUY1-F1
#
_cell.length_a   1.000
_cell.length_b   1.000
_cell.length_c   1.000
_cell.angle_alpha   90.00
_cell.angle_beta   90.00
_cell.angle_gamma   90.00
#
_symmetry.space_group_name_H-M   'P 1'
#
loop_
_entity.id
_entity.type
_entity.pdbx_description
1 polymer ?
#
loop_
_entity_poly.entity_id
_entity_poly.type
_entity_poly.pdbx_seq_one_letter_code
_entity_poly.pdbx_strand_id
1 'polypeptide(L)'
;EYIRYSGPASNFPDPQTWAKYELLWEQNRQLMGLHNSESEIEHIRNAIEIVSKDSGVDARVIVCVIVQESGGDVRVRTTNNGVRNPGLMQSHNGVEFNPSDPQGSILQMIRDGTQGVAGPDGGEGLQQCYEAEEKNWYRAFRRYNSGSVNQKELNDGKGATEGYVRDVANRLMG
;
A
#
# COMPACT_ATOMS: atom_id res chain seq x y z
N GLU A 1 17.34 11.14 3.23
CA GLU A 1 17.14 11.80 4.55
C GLU A 1 15.64 11.76 4.86
N TYR A 2 15.25 11.47 6.09
CA TYR A 2 13.82 11.42 6.45
C TYR A 2 13.27 12.83 6.71
N ILE A 3 12.25 13.23 5.95
CA ILE A 3 11.63 14.55 6.04
C ILE A 3 10.31 14.45 6.82
N ARG A 4 10.13 15.36 7.79
CA ARG A 4 8.93 15.42 8.64
C ARG A 4 7.76 16.15 7.96
N TYR A 5 7.29 15.64 6.83
CA TYR A 5 6.09 16.18 6.16
C TYR A 5 4.87 16.20 7.09
N SER A 6 4.05 17.26 7.02
CA SER A 6 2.88 17.49 7.87
C SER A 6 1.94 18.52 7.23
N GLY A 7 0.71 18.59 7.69
CA GLY A 7 -0.28 19.56 7.22
C GLY A 7 -1.01 19.07 5.97
N PRO A 8 -1.48 19.98 5.09
CA PRO A 8 -2.21 19.61 3.89
C PRO A 8 -1.32 18.92 2.85
N ALA A 9 -1.96 18.28 1.86
CA ALA A 9 -1.26 17.56 0.78
C ALA A 9 -0.21 18.41 0.02
N SER A 10 -0.39 19.73 -0.06
CA SER A 10 0.55 20.65 -0.71
C SER A 10 1.92 20.72 -0.04
N ASN A 11 2.06 20.21 1.19
CA ASN A 11 3.33 20.17 1.91
C ASN A 11 4.13 18.89 1.64
N PHE A 12 3.58 17.97 0.85
CA PHE A 12 4.22 16.71 0.47
C PHE A 12 4.80 16.83 -0.94
N PRO A 13 5.79 15.99 -1.32
CA PRO A 13 6.47 16.08 -2.61
C PRO A 13 5.53 16.02 -3.82
N ASP A 14 5.91 16.63 -4.94
CA ASP A 14 5.19 16.40 -6.19
C ASP A 14 5.38 14.94 -6.65
N PRO A 15 4.32 14.20 -7.04
CA PRO A 15 4.46 12.86 -7.60
C PRO A 15 5.44 12.71 -8.79
N GLN A 16 5.73 13.81 -9.48
CA GLN A 16 6.76 13.86 -10.53
C GLN A 16 8.20 13.78 -10.00
N THR A 17 8.43 14.09 -8.72
CA THR A 17 9.77 14.03 -8.10
C THR A 17 10.04 12.74 -7.36
N TRP A 18 9.04 11.85 -7.26
CA TRP A 18 9.24 10.52 -6.68
C TRP A 18 10.32 9.74 -7.41
N ALA A 19 11.04 8.92 -6.64
CA ALA A 19 12.04 8.01 -7.14
C ALA A 19 11.47 7.08 -8.24
N LYS A 20 12.37 6.56 -9.08
CA LYS A 20 12.01 5.58 -10.11
C LYS A 20 11.64 4.25 -9.47
N TYR A 21 10.75 3.49 -10.11
CA TYR A 21 10.29 2.20 -9.62
C TYR A 21 11.45 1.23 -9.34
N GLU A 22 12.47 1.18 -10.20
CA GLU A 22 13.59 0.26 -10.04
C GLU A 22 14.40 0.55 -8.76
N LEU A 23 14.57 1.84 -8.41
CA LEU A 23 15.24 2.23 -7.17
C LEU A 23 14.41 1.82 -5.95
N LEU A 24 13.11 2.13 -5.98
CA LEU A 24 12.19 1.77 -4.90
C LEU A 24 12.13 0.26 -4.72
N TRP A 25 12.07 -0.51 -5.80
CA TRP A 25 12.08 -1.97 -5.75
C TRP A 25 13.37 -2.50 -5.11
N GLU A 26 14.54 -2.05 -5.57
CA GLU A 26 15.83 -2.55 -5.06
C GLU A 26 16.05 -2.20 -3.58
N GLN A 27 15.60 -1.01 -3.13
CA GLN A 27 15.68 -0.64 -1.72
C GLN A 27 14.76 -1.50 -0.84
N ASN A 28 13.56 -1.81 -1.33
CA ASN A 28 12.54 -2.49 -0.52
C ASN A 28 12.62 -4.02 -0.60
N ARG A 29 13.17 -4.61 -1.67
CA ARG A 29 13.32 -6.06 -1.79
C ARG A 29 14.17 -6.67 -0.67
N GLN A 30 15.13 -5.91 -0.13
CA GLN A 30 15.97 -6.37 0.98
C GLN A 30 15.14 -6.62 2.24
N LEU A 31 14.15 -5.76 2.51
CA LEU A 31 13.21 -5.95 3.62
C LEU A 31 12.29 -7.16 3.36
N MET A 32 11.80 -7.32 2.13
CA MET A 32 10.99 -8.49 1.75
C MET A 32 11.76 -9.81 1.93
N GLY A 33 13.06 -9.81 1.65
CA GLY A 33 13.95 -10.96 1.81
C GLY A 33 14.19 -11.40 3.26
N LEU A 34 13.80 -10.60 4.26
CA LEU A 34 13.83 -11.02 5.66
C LEU A 34 12.74 -12.05 5.99
N HIS A 35 11.69 -12.13 5.16
CA HIS A 35 10.47 -12.90 5.46
C HIS A 35 10.09 -13.91 4.37
N ASN A 36 10.50 -13.66 3.13
CA ASN A 36 10.04 -14.40 1.96
C ASN A 36 11.19 -15.14 1.26
N SER A 37 10.85 -16.19 0.52
CA SER A 37 11.79 -16.79 -0.43
C SER A 37 12.00 -15.90 -1.67
N GLU A 38 13.09 -16.11 -2.41
CA GLU A 38 13.32 -15.41 -3.69
C GLU A 38 12.17 -15.61 -4.69
N SER A 39 11.54 -16.79 -4.71
CA SER A 39 10.40 -17.05 -5.58
C SER A 39 9.17 -16.23 -5.18
N GLU A 40 8.93 -16.05 -3.87
CA GLU A 40 7.82 -15.23 -3.36
C GLU A 40 8.06 -13.73 -3.65
N ILE A 41 9.30 -13.26 -3.51
CA ILE A 41 9.68 -11.89 -3.91
C ILE A 41 9.44 -11.65 -5.40
N GLU A 42 9.80 -12.62 -6.24
CA GLU A 42 9.54 -12.55 -7.68
C GLU A 42 8.04 -12.60 -7.99
N HIS A 43 7.25 -13.38 -7.25
CA HIS A 43 5.78 -13.35 -7.36
C HIS A 43 5.20 -11.98 -6.98
N ILE A 44 5.71 -11.34 -5.92
CA ILE A 44 5.32 -9.97 -5.54
C ILE A 44 5.62 -9.00 -6.69
N ARG A 45 6.82 -9.06 -7.27
CA ARG A 45 7.22 -8.19 -8.39
C ARG A 45 6.26 -8.32 -9.58
N ASN A 46 6.05 -9.56 -10.04
CA ASN A 46 5.19 -9.84 -11.17
C ASN A 46 3.74 -9.42 -10.89
N ALA A 47 3.24 -9.63 -9.68
CA ALA A 47 1.92 -9.19 -9.27
C ALA A 47 1.78 -7.67 -9.28
N ILE A 48 2.78 -6.92 -8.82
CA ILE A 48 2.76 -5.45 -8.90
C ILE A 48 2.65 -4.98 -10.36
N GLU A 49 3.43 -5.57 -11.27
CA GLU A 49 3.39 -5.21 -12.70
C GLU A 49 2.01 -5.49 -13.33
N ILE A 50 1.44 -6.66 -13.05
CA ILE A 50 0.09 -7.05 -13.52
C ILE A 50 -0.95 -6.07 -12.96
N VAL A 51 -0.97 -5.88 -11.64
CA VAL A 51 -2.03 -5.10 -10.98
C VAL A 51 -1.91 -3.61 -11.29
N SER A 52 -0.69 -3.08 -11.42
CA SER A 52 -0.47 -1.70 -11.88
C SER A 52 -1.06 -1.49 -13.29
N LYS A 53 -0.83 -2.42 -14.20
CA LYS A 53 -1.39 -2.37 -15.55
C LYS A 53 -2.91 -2.50 -15.56
N ASP A 54 -3.46 -3.45 -14.79
CA ASP A 54 -4.91 -3.73 -14.75
C ASP A 54 -5.70 -2.59 -14.11
N SER A 55 -5.16 -1.95 -13.07
CA SER A 55 -5.84 -0.90 -12.28
C SER A 55 -5.53 0.53 -12.72
N GLY A 56 -4.40 0.74 -13.40
CA GLY A 56 -3.83 2.07 -13.66
C GLY A 56 -3.17 2.73 -12.45
N VAL A 57 -3.09 2.05 -11.30
CA VAL A 57 -2.36 2.55 -10.12
C VAL A 57 -0.85 2.46 -10.37
N ASP A 58 -0.12 3.52 -10.01
CA ASP A 58 1.33 3.59 -10.18
C ASP A 58 2.05 2.48 -9.38
N ALA A 59 2.87 1.67 -10.05
CA ALA A 59 3.62 0.58 -9.42
C ALA A 59 4.50 1.04 -8.24
N ARG A 60 4.99 2.29 -8.27
CA ARG A 60 5.74 2.92 -7.17
C ARG A 60 4.89 3.04 -5.90
N VAL A 61 3.61 3.35 -6.06
CA VAL A 61 2.67 3.42 -4.96
C VAL A 61 2.41 2.03 -4.39
N ILE A 62 2.16 1.04 -5.25
CA ILE A 62 1.86 -0.33 -4.82
C ILE A 62 3.03 -0.90 -3.98
N VAL A 63 4.28 -0.80 -4.46
CA VAL A 63 5.43 -1.32 -3.71
C VAL A 63 5.62 -0.61 -2.36
N CYS A 64 5.48 0.71 -2.30
CA CYS A 64 5.64 1.47 -1.06
C CYS A 64 4.53 1.15 -0.04
N VAL A 65 3.29 0.93 -0.50
CA VAL A 65 2.17 0.56 0.38
C VAL A 65 2.34 -0.87 0.88
N ILE A 66 2.75 -1.84 0.05
CA ILE A 66 3.07 -3.21 0.50
C ILE A 66 4.06 -3.16 1.67
N VAL A 67 5.15 -2.41 1.53
CA VAL A 67 6.18 -2.31 2.58
C VAL A 67 5.66 -1.56 3.81
N GLN A 68 4.85 -0.53 3.61
CA GLN A 68 4.25 0.21 4.71
C GLN A 68 3.31 -0.65 5.55
N GLU A 69 2.53 -1.52 4.92
CA GLU A 69 1.52 -2.35 5.58
C GLU A 69 2.09 -3.61 6.22
N SER A 70 3.07 -4.24 5.56
CA SER A 70 3.53 -5.58 5.96
C SER A 70 5.04 -5.77 5.99
N GLY A 71 5.83 -4.74 5.63
CA GLY A 71 7.24 -4.94 5.27
C GLY A 71 7.43 -5.81 4.02
N GLY A 72 6.34 -6.13 3.33
CA GLY A 72 6.27 -7.11 2.26
C GLY A 72 6.27 -8.56 2.70
N ASP A 73 6.04 -8.87 3.98
CA ASP A 73 5.87 -10.24 4.46
C ASP A 73 4.56 -10.85 3.93
N VAL A 74 4.65 -11.87 3.07
CA VAL A 74 3.46 -12.56 2.53
C VAL A 74 2.64 -13.24 3.63
N ARG A 75 3.25 -13.54 4.77
CA ARG A 75 2.64 -14.21 5.92
C ARG A 75 2.34 -13.26 7.07
N VAL A 76 2.33 -11.94 6.80
CA VAL A 76 2.02 -10.93 7.81
C VAL A 76 0.72 -11.26 8.56
N ARG A 77 0.74 -11.05 9.88
CA ARG A 77 -0.44 -11.27 10.70
C ARG A 77 -1.57 -10.33 10.30
N THR A 78 -2.74 -10.90 10.07
CA THR A 78 -3.99 -10.17 9.86
C THR A 78 -4.32 -9.27 11.05
N THR A 79 -4.54 -7.99 10.79
CA THR A 79 -5.07 -7.06 11.80
C THR A 79 -6.59 -7.14 11.86
N ASN A 80 -7.16 -6.94 13.06
CA ASN A 80 -8.61 -6.96 13.26
C ASN A 80 -9.02 -6.05 14.41
N ASN A 81 -9.56 -4.87 14.07
CA ASN A 81 -10.12 -3.90 15.01
C ASN A 81 -11.62 -3.68 14.76
N GLY A 82 -12.33 -4.75 14.42
CA GLY A 82 -13.75 -4.70 13.99
C GLY A 82 -13.94 -4.98 12.49
N VAL A 83 -12.86 -4.89 11.72
CA VAL A 83 -12.76 -5.31 10.31
C VAL A 83 -11.46 -6.11 10.16
N ARG A 84 -11.53 -7.21 9.41
CA ARG A 84 -10.37 -8.07 9.16
C ARG A 84 -9.56 -7.54 7.98
N ASN A 85 -8.27 -7.30 8.18
CA ASN A 85 -7.37 -6.71 7.19
C ASN A 85 -6.15 -7.62 6.96
N PRO A 86 -6.22 -8.63 6.08
CA PRO A 86 -5.09 -9.55 5.84
C PRO A 86 -4.14 -9.12 4.72
N GLY A 87 -3.07 -9.90 4.60
CA GLY A 87 -2.24 -9.94 3.41
C GLY A 87 -1.27 -8.77 3.27
N LEU A 88 -0.54 -8.76 2.16
CA LEU A 88 0.57 -7.84 1.89
C LEU A 88 0.22 -6.36 2.05
N MET A 89 -1.03 -5.99 1.78
CA MET A 89 -1.51 -4.62 1.82
C MET A 89 -2.59 -4.39 2.90
N GLN A 90 -2.75 -5.34 3.84
CA GLN A 90 -3.73 -5.27 4.95
C GLN A 90 -5.13 -4.83 4.47
N SER A 91 -5.62 -5.50 3.43
CA SER A 91 -6.78 -5.06 2.65
C SER A 91 -8.09 -5.42 3.33
N HIS A 92 -9.08 -4.53 3.33
CA HIS A 92 -10.38 -4.76 3.98
C HIS A 92 -11.04 -6.07 3.48
N ASN A 93 -11.15 -7.05 4.36
CA ASN A 93 -11.67 -8.39 4.10
C ASN A 93 -11.06 -9.10 2.88
N GLY A 94 -9.78 -8.84 2.59
CA GLY A 94 -9.04 -9.50 1.51
C GLY A 94 -8.69 -10.96 1.80
N VAL A 95 -7.85 -11.52 0.94
CA VAL A 95 -7.29 -12.87 1.09
C VAL A 95 -5.99 -12.89 1.91
N GLU A 96 -5.64 -14.07 2.42
CA GLU A 96 -4.33 -14.37 3.02
C GLU A 96 -3.47 -15.18 2.05
N PHE A 97 -2.18 -15.28 2.37
CA PHE A 97 -1.26 -16.15 1.64
C PHE A 97 -1.68 -17.62 1.74
N ASN A 98 -1.68 -18.29 0.59
CA ASN A 98 -1.94 -19.72 0.47
C ASN A 98 -0.66 -20.44 0.03
N PRO A 99 0.00 -21.24 0.89
CA PRO A 99 1.21 -21.96 0.52
C PRO A 99 1.00 -23.03 -0.56
N SER A 100 -0.24 -23.47 -0.80
CA SER A 100 -0.57 -24.40 -1.89
C SER A 100 -0.71 -23.70 -3.24
N ASP A 101 -0.89 -22.37 -3.24
CA ASP A 101 -0.88 -21.51 -4.43
C ASP A 101 -0.23 -20.14 -4.10
N PRO A 102 1.11 -20.10 -3.92
CA PRO A 102 1.80 -18.88 -3.52
C PRO A 102 1.62 -17.76 -4.55
N GLN A 103 1.76 -18.08 -5.84
CA GLN A 103 1.65 -17.09 -6.92
C GLN A 103 0.25 -16.49 -7.00
N GLY A 104 -0.79 -17.33 -7.02
CA GLY A 104 -2.18 -16.86 -7.12
C GLY A 104 -2.62 -16.07 -5.90
N SER A 105 -2.27 -16.53 -4.69
CA SER A 105 -2.61 -15.80 -3.46
C SER A 105 -1.86 -14.48 -3.33
N ILE A 106 -0.58 -14.39 -3.72
CA ILE A 106 0.17 -13.12 -3.75
C ILE A 106 -0.45 -12.13 -4.74
N LEU A 107 -0.79 -12.59 -5.95
CA LEU A 107 -1.48 -11.76 -6.93
C LEU A 107 -2.79 -11.22 -6.37
N GLN A 108 -3.59 -12.09 -5.73
CA GLN A 108 -4.88 -11.69 -5.20
C GLN A 108 -4.74 -10.74 -3.99
N MET A 109 -3.77 -10.94 -3.09
CA MET A 109 -3.50 -9.99 -2.00
C MET A 109 -3.20 -8.57 -2.51
N ILE A 110 -2.41 -8.46 -3.59
CA ILE A 110 -2.06 -7.15 -4.17
C ILE A 110 -3.25 -6.56 -4.95
N ARG A 111 -4.06 -7.40 -5.61
CA ARG A 111 -5.33 -6.96 -6.24
C ARG A 111 -6.31 -6.41 -5.21
N ASP A 112 -6.51 -7.12 -4.10
CA ASP A 112 -7.43 -6.69 -3.04
C ASP A 112 -7.00 -5.33 -2.45
N GLY A 113 -5.70 -5.13 -2.21
CA GLY A 113 -5.20 -3.84 -1.71
C GLY A 113 -5.23 -2.71 -2.72
N THR A 114 -5.09 -3.02 -4.01
CA THR A 114 -5.04 -2.00 -5.06
C THR A 114 -6.43 -1.65 -5.59
N GLN A 115 -7.28 -2.65 -5.81
CA GLN A 115 -8.59 -2.53 -6.47
C GLN A 115 -9.76 -2.77 -5.52
N GLY A 116 -9.49 -3.05 -4.24
CA GLY A 116 -10.52 -3.30 -3.23
C GLY A 116 -11.12 -4.70 -3.34
N VAL A 117 -11.92 -5.03 -2.33
CA VAL A 117 -12.71 -6.26 -2.28
C VAL A 117 -14.16 -5.86 -2.56
N ALA A 118 -14.80 -6.54 -3.52
CA ALA A 118 -16.19 -6.27 -3.85
C ALA A 118 -17.15 -6.94 -2.86
N GLY A 119 -18.37 -6.40 -2.75
CA GLY A 119 -19.46 -6.98 -1.96
C GLY A 119 -19.80 -6.17 -0.71
N PRO A 120 -20.84 -6.58 0.03
CA PRO A 120 -21.37 -5.84 1.18
C PRO A 120 -20.38 -5.75 2.35
N ASP A 121 -19.52 -6.76 2.48
CA ASP A 121 -18.44 -6.80 3.48
C ASP A 121 -17.08 -6.44 2.85
N GLY A 122 -17.06 -5.96 1.62
CA GLY A 122 -15.85 -5.53 0.94
C GLY A 122 -15.39 -4.13 1.36
N GLY A 123 -14.23 -3.70 0.87
CA GLY A 123 -13.74 -2.35 1.11
C GLY A 123 -12.89 -1.80 -0.02
N GLU A 124 -12.64 -0.50 0.06
CA GLU A 124 -11.86 0.24 -0.94
C GLU A 124 -10.40 -0.21 -0.99
N GLY A 125 -9.85 -0.30 -2.19
CA GLY A 125 -8.41 -0.34 -2.42
C GLY A 125 -7.86 1.04 -2.78
N LEU A 126 -6.56 1.10 -3.06
CA LEU A 126 -5.88 2.33 -3.46
C LEU A 126 -6.56 3.06 -4.62
N GLN A 127 -7.05 2.33 -5.63
CA GLN A 127 -7.71 2.90 -6.80
C GLN A 127 -8.95 3.70 -6.38
N GLN A 128 -9.81 3.13 -5.53
CA GLN A 128 -11.01 3.80 -5.04
C GLN A 128 -10.66 4.96 -4.12
N CYS A 129 -9.69 4.78 -3.23
CA CYS A 129 -9.24 5.86 -2.35
C CYS A 129 -8.67 7.05 -3.16
N TYR A 130 -7.98 6.79 -4.26
CA TYR A 130 -7.43 7.82 -5.14
C TYR A 130 -8.51 8.62 -5.86
N GLU A 131 -9.50 7.93 -6.43
CA GLU A 131 -10.63 8.60 -7.09
C GLU A 131 -11.50 9.37 -6.10
N ALA A 132 -11.74 8.82 -4.90
CA ALA A 132 -12.52 9.47 -3.84
C ALA A 132 -11.85 10.76 -3.33
N GLU A 133 -10.52 10.83 -3.38
CA GLU A 133 -9.75 11.97 -2.88
C GLU A 133 -9.23 12.88 -4.00
N GLU A 134 -10.04 13.04 -5.05
CA GLU A 134 -9.80 13.98 -6.16
C GLU A 134 -8.45 13.76 -6.85
N LYS A 135 -8.02 12.49 -6.95
CA LYS A 135 -6.75 12.10 -7.57
C LYS A 135 -5.52 12.67 -6.83
N ASN A 136 -5.63 12.85 -5.51
CA ASN A 136 -4.52 13.21 -4.65
C ASN A 136 -4.00 12.00 -3.85
N TRP A 137 -2.78 11.56 -4.16
CA TRP A 137 -2.20 10.38 -3.52
C TRP A 137 -2.01 10.50 -2.01
N TYR A 138 -1.64 11.67 -1.48
CA TYR A 138 -1.42 11.84 -0.04
C TYR A 138 -2.71 11.76 0.77
N ARG A 139 -3.80 12.31 0.22
CA ARG A 139 -5.14 12.13 0.79
C ARG A 139 -5.59 10.68 0.65
N ALA A 140 -5.34 10.05 -0.51
CA ALA A 140 -5.66 8.64 -0.74
C ALA A 140 -4.94 7.71 0.25
N PHE A 141 -3.67 7.96 0.58
CA PHE A 141 -2.93 7.20 1.60
C PHE A 141 -3.56 7.34 2.98
N ARG A 142 -3.98 8.55 3.35
CA ARG A 142 -4.71 8.75 4.62
C ARG A 142 -6.03 7.97 4.59
N ARG A 143 -6.81 8.08 3.51
CA ARG A 143 -8.07 7.37 3.36
C ARG A 143 -7.88 5.86 3.42
N TYR A 144 -6.86 5.32 2.75
CA TYR A 144 -6.51 3.90 2.79
C TYR A 144 -6.20 3.45 4.23
N ASN A 145 -5.46 4.26 4.99
CA ASN A 145 -5.07 3.93 6.36
C ASN A 145 -6.19 4.08 7.40
N SER A 146 -7.05 5.10 7.29
CA SER A 146 -8.00 5.47 8.35
C SER A 146 -9.46 5.56 7.90
N GLY A 147 -9.77 5.30 6.63
CA GLY A 147 -11.11 5.42 6.04
C GLY A 147 -11.66 6.86 5.96
N SER A 148 -10.92 7.84 6.48
CA SER A 148 -11.36 9.24 6.60
C SER A 148 -10.17 10.19 6.57
N VAL A 149 -10.36 11.41 6.04
CA VAL A 149 -9.27 12.35 5.77
C VAL A 149 -9.54 13.71 6.42
N ASN A 150 -8.60 14.20 7.24
CA ASN A 150 -8.51 15.61 7.58
C ASN A 150 -7.61 16.32 6.56
N GLN A 151 -8.20 16.98 5.57
CA GLN A 151 -7.45 17.58 4.47
C GLN A 151 -6.50 18.72 4.90
N LYS A 152 -6.67 19.26 6.12
CA LYS A 152 -5.79 20.31 6.67
C LYS A 152 -4.57 19.75 7.40
N GLU A 153 -4.63 18.49 7.84
CA GLU A 153 -3.55 17.82 8.56
C GLU A 153 -3.58 16.33 8.27
N LEU A 154 -2.76 15.90 7.30
CA LEU A 154 -2.70 14.51 6.87
C LEU A 154 -2.03 13.58 7.87
N ASN A 155 -1.39 14.10 8.92
CA ASN A 155 -0.90 13.31 10.04
C ASN A 155 -1.95 13.12 11.15
N ASP A 156 -3.15 13.71 11.04
CA ASP A 156 -4.29 13.37 11.89
C ASP A 156 -4.71 11.92 11.59
N GLY A 157 -4.28 11.01 12.46
CA GLY A 157 -4.45 9.58 12.27
C GLY A 157 -5.90 9.11 12.26
N LYS A 158 -6.84 9.91 12.78
CA LYS A 158 -8.26 9.52 12.93
C LYS A 158 -8.45 8.16 13.63
N GLY A 159 -7.57 7.83 14.58
CA GLY A 159 -7.55 6.55 15.30
C GLY A 159 -6.68 5.45 14.66
N ALA A 160 -6.11 5.72 13.48
CA ALA A 160 -5.08 4.91 12.84
C ALA A 160 -3.67 5.55 13.00
N THR A 161 -2.67 5.01 12.29
CA THR A 161 -1.27 5.44 12.40
C THR A 161 -1.08 6.89 11.94
N GLU A 162 -0.75 7.79 12.87
CA GLU A 162 -0.55 9.22 12.59
C GLU A 162 0.53 9.48 11.53
N GLY A 163 1.66 8.77 11.58
CA GLY A 163 2.79 8.96 10.65
C GLY A 163 2.60 8.41 9.24
N TYR A 164 1.49 7.71 8.95
CA TYR A 164 1.35 6.89 7.74
C TYR A 164 1.66 7.62 6.43
N VAL A 165 1.03 8.78 6.19
CA VAL A 165 1.20 9.52 4.93
C VAL A 165 2.64 10.02 4.79
N ARG A 166 3.24 10.51 5.88
CA ARG A 166 4.64 10.95 5.91
C ARG A 166 5.59 9.79 5.63
N ASP A 167 5.33 8.62 6.19
CA ASP A 167 6.18 7.45 6.04
C ASP A 167 6.14 6.91 4.61
N VAL A 168 4.95 6.84 3.99
CA VAL A 168 4.81 6.50 2.56
C VAL A 168 5.46 7.54 1.66
N ALA A 169 5.27 8.84 1.96
CA ALA A 169 5.90 9.91 1.19
C ALA A 169 7.44 9.83 1.20
N ASN A 170 8.03 9.52 2.36
CA ASN A 170 9.49 9.33 2.44
C ASN A 170 9.95 8.10 1.65
N ARG A 171 9.21 6.99 1.68
CA ARG A 171 9.52 5.81 0.85
C ARG A 171 9.50 6.15 -0.62
N LEU A 172 8.51 6.91 -1.09
CA LEU A 172 8.39 7.32 -2.49
C LEU A 172 9.53 8.22 -2.97
N MET A 173 10.29 8.84 -2.06
CA MET A 173 11.46 9.66 -2.39
C MET A 173 12.78 8.87 -2.49
N GLY A 174 12.80 7.60 -2.08
CA GLY A 174 14.00 6.75 -2.06
C GLY A 174 14.83 6.88 -0.79
#